data_AF-A0A6I9Z4W0-F1
#
_entry.id   AF-A0A6I9Z4W0-F1
#
_cell.length_a   1.000
_cell.length_b   1.000
_cell.length_c   1.000
_cell.angle_alpha   90.00
_cell.angle_beta   90.00
_cell.angle_gamma   90.00
#
_symmetry.space_group_name_H-M   'P 1'
#
loop_
_entity.id
_entity.type
_entity.pdbx_description
1 polymer ?
#
loop_
_entity_poly.entity_id
_entity_poly.type
_entity_poly.pdbx_seq_one_letter_code
_entity_poly.pdbx_strand_id
1 'polypeptide(L)'
;MKPGSFLLLTLLLFFLYSNIAAQKINEKEYCKKYSVPSNFCTLEYNPHCASNGKTYGNKCGFCNGYIKSGRKLRLRYLGKCVKFEDAED
;
A
#
# COMPACT_ATOMS: atom_id res chain seq x y z
N MET A 1 15.19 -40.45 -17.12
CA MET A 1 14.75 -39.19 -16.46
C MET A 1 15.56 -39.05 -15.17
N LYS A 2 16.41 -38.01 -15.05
CA LYS A 2 17.30 -37.84 -13.89
C LYS A 2 16.56 -37.05 -12.79
N PRO A 3 16.37 -37.58 -11.58
CA PRO A 3 15.56 -36.94 -10.52
C PRO A 3 16.08 -35.56 -10.10
N GLY A 4 17.37 -35.28 -10.31
CA GLY A 4 17.96 -33.95 -10.06
C GLY A 4 17.41 -32.83 -10.94
N SER A 5 16.88 -33.15 -12.13
CA SER A 5 16.30 -32.14 -13.03
C SER A 5 14.98 -31.59 -12.50
N PHE A 6 14.20 -32.40 -11.76
CA PHE A 6 12.91 -32.00 -11.21
C PHE A 6 13.10 -31.08 -10.00
N LEU A 7 14.09 -31.39 -9.15
CA LEU A 7 14.47 -30.56 -8.00
C LEU A 7 14.98 -29.17 -8.41
N LEU A 8 15.77 -29.09 -9.48
CA LEU A 8 16.24 -27.81 -10.01
C LEU A 8 15.08 -26.97 -10.57
N LEU A 9 14.12 -27.61 -11.24
CA LEU A 9 12.96 -26.93 -11.81
C LEU A 9 12.03 -26.36 -10.71
N THR A 10 11.79 -27.11 -9.64
CA THR A 10 10.93 -26.66 -8.53
C THR A 10 11.56 -25.53 -7.72
N LEU A 11 12.88 -25.57 -7.50
CA LEU A 11 13.62 -24.50 -6.83
C LEU A 11 13.55 -23.19 -7.64
N LEU A 12 13.74 -23.25 -8.96
CA LEU A 12 13.62 -22.08 -9.84
C LEU A 12 12.22 -21.46 -9.78
N LEU A 13 11.16 -22.28 -9.79
CA LEU A 13 9.78 -21.80 -9.66
C LEU A 13 9.52 -21.10 -8.31
N PHE A 14 10.12 -21.57 -7.22
CA PHE A 14 10.00 -20.96 -5.89
C PHE A 14 10.67 -19.57 -5.82
N PHE A 15 11.85 -19.41 -6.43
CA PHE A 15 12.55 -18.13 -6.51
C PHE A 15 11.83 -17.12 -7.41
N LEU A 16 11.20 -17.58 -8.50
CA LEU A 16 10.36 -16.74 -9.35
C LEU A 16 9.08 -16.29 -8.62
N TYR A 17 8.52 -17.13 -7.76
CA TYR A 17 7.32 -16.80 -6.99
C TYR A 17 7.57 -15.79 -5.86
N SER A 18 8.75 -15.83 -5.25
CA SER A 18 9.11 -14.98 -4.10
C SER A 18 9.18 -13.49 -4.44
N ASN A 19 9.41 -13.14 -5.71
CA ASN A 19 9.46 -11.76 -6.20
C ASN A 19 8.08 -11.11 -6.40
N ILE A 20 6.97 -11.86 -6.24
CA ILE A 20 5.59 -11.37 -6.42
C ILE A 20 4.96 -10.96 -5.07
N ALA A 21 5.74 -10.92 -3.99
CA ALA A 21 5.27 -10.36 -2.73
C ALA A 21 4.98 -8.86 -2.91
N ALA A 22 3.69 -8.51 -2.97
CA ALA A 22 3.20 -7.14 -3.13
C ALA A 22 4.03 -6.17 -2.26
N GLN A 23 4.66 -5.18 -2.91
CA GLN A 23 5.54 -4.23 -2.27
C GLN A 23 4.77 -3.45 -1.19
N LYS A 24 4.95 -3.86 0.06
CA LYS A 24 4.32 -3.22 1.21
C LYS A 24 4.93 -1.84 1.38
N ILE A 25 4.11 -0.80 1.28
CA ILE A 25 4.56 0.58 1.53
C ILE A 25 4.91 0.72 3.01
N ASN A 26 6.09 1.24 3.31
CA ASN A 26 6.48 1.56 4.67
C ASN A 26 5.88 2.92 5.05
N GLU A 27 4.75 2.94 5.76
CA GLU A 27 4.06 4.20 6.10
C GLU A 27 4.88 5.09 7.04
N LYS A 28 5.76 4.52 7.87
CA LYS A 28 6.66 5.29 8.73
C LYS A 28 7.63 6.13 7.90
N GLU A 29 8.22 5.54 6.85
CA GLU A 29 9.08 6.29 5.93
C GLU A 29 8.26 7.20 5.01
N TYR A 30 7.14 6.70 4.49
CA TYR A 30 6.25 7.47 3.61
C TYR A 30 5.78 8.77 4.26
N CYS A 31 5.43 8.71 5.56
CA CYS A 31 4.96 9.83 6.36
C CYS A 31 6.05 10.47 7.23
N LYS A 32 7.35 10.21 6.99
CA LYS A 32 8.46 10.73 7.81
C LYS A 32 8.46 12.26 7.97
N LYS A 33 8.00 13.00 6.95
CA LYS A 33 7.86 14.48 7.00
C LYS A 33 6.73 14.96 7.95
N TYR A 34 5.85 14.07 8.37
CA TYR A 34 4.70 14.37 9.22
C TYR A 34 4.92 13.78 10.61
N SER A 35 5.30 14.62 11.57
CA SER A 35 5.51 14.23 12.98
C SER A 35 4.25 14.40 13.83
N VAL A 36 3.44 15.42 13.51
CA VAL A 36 2.16 15.76 14.14
C VAL A 36 1.10 15.99 13.06
N PRO A 37 -0.21 15.84 13.37
CA PRO A 37 -1.25 16.17 12.41
C PRO A 37 -1.23 17.67 12.05
N SER A 38 -1.28 17.98 10.77
CA SER A 38 -1.37 19.36 10.25
C SER A 38 -2.80 19.67 9.81
N ASN A 39 -3.33 20.84 10.16
CA ASN A 39 -4.58 21.34 9.56
C ASN A 39 -4.36 21.96 8.19
N PHE A 40 -3.11 22.22 7.81
CA PHE A 40 -2.73 22.79 6.53
C PHE A 40 -2.18 21.68 5.63
N CYS A 41 -2.92 21.40 4.56
CA CYS A 41 -2.50 20.57 3.45
C CYS A 41 -2.68 21.38 2.16
N THR A 42 -1.85 21.10 1.17
CA THR A 42 -2.06 21.57 -0.20
C THR A 42 -3.35 20.93 -0.77
N LEU A 43 -3.93 21.57 -1.79
CA LEU A 43 -5.24 21.20 -2.37
C LEU A 43 -5.12 20.22 -3.55
N GLU A 44 -3.93 19.67 -3.82
CA GLU A 44 -3.75 18.67 -4.86
C GLU A 44 -4.58 17.43 -4.57
N TYR A 45 -5.12 16.85 -5.65
CA TYR A 45 -5.90 15.63 -5.59
C TYR A 45 -5.09 14.45 -6.11
N ASN A 46 -4.46 13.73 -5.19
CA ASN A 46 -3.65 12.53 -5.43
C ASN A 46 -4.08 11.46 -4.43
N PRO A 47 -5.20 10.74 -4.68
CA PRO A 47 -5.89 10.00 -3.64
C PRO A 47 -5.12 8.78 -3.11
N HIS A 48 -5.43 8.40 -1.87
CA HIS A 48 -4.85 7.27 -1.15
C HIS A 48 -5.96 6.42 -0.53
N CYS A 49 -6.05 5.14 -0.90
CA CYS A 49 -6.97 4.22 -0.25
C CYS A 49 -6.32 3.60 0.99
N ALA A 50 -6.89 3.84 2.16
CA ALA A 50 -6.35 3.34 3.41
C ALA A 50 -6.99 2.00 3.84
N SER A 51 -6.37 1.33 4.80
CA SER A 51 -6.81 0.04 5.33
C SER A 51 -8.18 0.06 6.03
N ASN A 52 -8.66 1.25 6.40
CA ASN A 52 -10.01 1.45 6.94
C ASN A 52 -11.07 1.70 5.84
N GLY A 53 -10.72 1.52 4.55
CA GLY A 53 -11.62 1.75 3.43
C GLY A 53 -11.90 3.23 3.12
N LYS A 54 -11.24 4.16 3.84
CA LYS A 54 -11.38 5.60 3.58
C LYS A 54 -10.38 6.06 2.53
N THR A 55 -10.88 6.84 1.57
CA THR A 55 -10.05 7.62 0.65
C THR A 55 -9.57 8.89 1.34
N TYR A 56 -8.26 9.12 1.30
CA TYR A 56 -7.65 10.40 1.66
C TYR A 56 -7.27 11.13 0.38
N GLY A 57 -7.61 12.41 0.25
CA GLY A 57 -7.47 13.15 -1.02
C GLY A 57 -6.03 13.39 -1.47
N ASN A 58 -5.08 13.36 -0.53
CA ASN A 58 -3.66 13.48 -0.81
C ASN A 58 -2.80 12.90 0.32
N LYS A 59 -1.47 12.95 0.11
CA LYS A 59 -0.46 12.43 1.04
C LYS A 59 -0.55 13.08 2.43
N CYS A 60 -0.78 14.40 2.49
CA CYS A 60 -0.90 15.11 3.76
C CYS A 60 -2.13 14.62 4.55
N GLY A 61 -3.28 14.51 3.88
CA GLY A 61 -4.49 13.94 4.47
C GLY A 61 -4.27 12.52 4.99
N PHE A 62 -3.65 11.65 4.18
CA PHE A 62 -3.34 10.28 4.57
C PHE A 62 -2.41 10.23 5.80
N CYS A 63 -1.31 10.99 5.79
CA CYS A 63 -0.34 10.99 6.89
C CYS A 63 -0.92 11.58 8.18
N ASN A 64 -1.82 12.55 8.09
CA ASN A 64 -2.62 12.99 9.24
C ASN A 64 -3.47 11.85 9.82
N GLY A 65 -4.15 11.08 8.97
CA GLY A 65 -4.90 9.90 9.37
C GLY A 65 -4.01 8.84 10.03
N TYR A 66 -2.83 8.58 9.44
CA TYR A 66 -1.83 7.67 9.97
C TYR A 66 -1.40 8.05 11.39
N ILE A 67 -1.03 9.31 11.62
CA ILE A 67 -0.63 9.79 12.96
C ILE A 67 -1.79 9.71 13.95
N LYS A 68 -2.98 10.20 13.56
CA LYS A 68 -4.20 10.16 14.41
C LYS A 68 -4.62 8.74 14.80
N SER A 69 -4.35 7.75 13.94
CA SER A 69 -4.59 6.33 14.24
C SER A 69 -3.60 5.70 15.22
N GLY A 70 -2.62 6.47 15.72
CA GLY A 70 -1.49 5.91 16.48
C GLY A 70 -0.55 5.09 15.60
N ARG A 71 -0.38 5.48 14.33
CA ARG A 71 0.48 4.82 13.33
C ARG A 71 0.05 3.39 12.96
N LYS A 72 -1.26 3.11 13.04
CA LYS A 72 -1.84 1.80 12.71
C LYS A 72 -2.46 1.74 11.31
N LEU A 73 -2.85 2.89 10.75
CA LEU A 73 -3.42 2.99 9.41
C LEU A 73 -2.39 2.52 8.35
N ARG A 74 -2.83 1.67 7.41
CA ARG A 74 -1.98 1.22 6.30
C ARG A 74 -2.46 1.79 4.98
N LEU A 75 -1.53 2.00 4.06
CA LEU A 75 -1.85 2.37 2.69
C LEU A 75 -2.13 1.07 1.90
N ARG A 76 -3.34 0.91 1.37
CA ARG A 76 -3.67 -0.24 0.51
C ARG A 76 -3.13 -0.04 -0.89
N TYR A 77 -3.43 1.10 -1.49
CA TYR A 77 -2.97 1.50 -2.81
C TYR A 77 -3.15 3.01 -3.02
N LEU A 78 -2.44 3.55 -4.01
CA LEU A 78 -2.68 4.91 -4.51
C LEU A 78 -3.92 4.89 -5.40
N GLY A 79 -4.85 5.82 -5.17
CA GLY A 79 -6.17 5.83 -5.78
C GLY A 79 -7.29 6.07 -4.76
N LYS A 80 -8.50 6.29 -5.27
CA LYS A 80 -9.72 6.24 -4.43
C LYS A 80 -9.95 4.79 -4.02
N CYS A 81 -10.46 4.55 -2.81
CA CYS A 81 -11.04 3.25 -2.51
C CYS A 81 -12.22 2.99 -3.44
N VAL A 82 -12.20 1.86 -4.14
CA VAL A 82 -13.32 1.36 -4.93
C VAL A 82 -14.27 0.57 -4.03
N LYS A 83 -15.58 0.81 -4.16
CA LYS A 83 -16.58 -0.13 -3.67
C LYS A 83 -16.88 -1.11 -4.80
N PHE A 84 -17.39 -2.29 -4.44
CA PHE A 84 -17.69 -3.34 -5.41
C PHE A 84 -18.73 -2.93 -6.46
N GLU A 85 -19.56 -1.92 -6.17
CA GLU A 85 -20.57 -1.36 -7.10
C GLU A 85 -19.96 -0.41 -8.15
N ASP A 86 -18.73 0.09 -7.96
CA ASP A 86 -18.10 1.09 -8.84
C ASP A 86 -17.15 0.47 -9.89
N ALA A 87 -17.09 -0.87 -10.00
CA ALA A 87 -16.10 -1.59 -10.81
C ALA A 87 -16.61 -2.05 -12.19
N GLU A 88 -17.86 -1.71 -12.53
CA GLU A 88 -18.58 -2.21 -13.71
C GLU A 88 -18.92 -1.13 -14.76
N ASP A 89 -18.41 0.10 -14.60
CA ASP A 89 -18.51 1.19 -15.57
C ASP A 89 -17.19 1.44 -16.34
#